data_AF-A0A0F9D8B6-F1
#
_entry.id   AF-A0A0F9D8B6-F1
#
_cell.length_a   1.000
_cell.length_b   1.000
_cell.length_c   1.000
_cell.angle_alpha   90.00
_cell.angle_beta   90.00
_cell.angle_gamma   90.00
#
_symmetry.space_group_name_H-M   'P 1'
#
loop_
_entity.id
_entity.type
_entity.pdbx_description
1 polymer ?
#
loop_
_entity_poly.entity_id
_entity_poly.type
_entity_poly.pdbx_seq_one_letter_code
_entity_poly.pdbx_strand_id
1 'polypeptide(L)'
;AIESLRKDFDDYWLVTSTRIVYNKDNLSAKIIHNADSKIVKQTEINVKEVPVCRPTYIKELLETDAGLNYIRALIDNKKATKEDIINFFVTLSGKKEKNIRFWTPYQSSRKSKQVRSVDLASMASTGSVSMRMIGLAATLAYLVG
;
A
#
# COMPACT_ATOMS: atom_id res chain seq x y z
N ALA A 1 -22.57 -4.24 0.13
CA ALA A 1 -21.26 -4.86 -0.17
C ALA A 1 -20.10 -4.09 0.49
N ILE A 2 -19.87 -2.81 0.15
CA ILE A 2 -18.76 -2.03 0.73
C ILE A 2 -18.90 -1.77 2.23
N GLU A 3 -20.12 -1.73 2.77
CA GLU A 3 -20.36 -1.48 4.19
C GLU A 3 -20.00 -2.63 5.13
N SER A 4 -20.12 -3.89 4.66
CA SER A 4 -19.65 -5.05 5.44
C SER A 4 -18.13 -5.05 5.50
N LEU A 5 -17.48 -4.71 4.38
CA LEU A 5 -16.05 -4.45 4.33
C LEU A 5 -15.72 -3.36 5.37
N ARG A 6 -16.40 -2.19 5.34
CA ARG A 6 -16.23 -1.06 6.28
C ARG A 6 -16.26 -1.45 7.76
N LYS A 7 -17.11 -2.39 8.18
CA LYS A 7 -17.16 -2.87 9.56
C LYS A 7 -15.92 -3.64 10.01
N ASP A 8 -15.25 -4.36 9.11
CA ASP A 8 -13.98 -5.03 9.41
C ASP A 8 -12.80 -4.04 9.56
N PHE A 9 -12.98 -2.76 9.18
CA PHE A 9 -11.94 -1.73 9.24
C PHE A 9 -11.98 -0.85 10.49
N ASP A 10 -13.02 -0.91 11.32
CA ASP A 10 -13.19 0.08 12.40
C ASP A 10 -12.14 -0.12 13.52
N ASP A 11 -11.57 -1.32 13.66
CA ASP A 11 -10.60 -1.67 14.72
C ASP A 11 -9.24 -2.25 14.28
N TYR A 12 -9.03 -2.63 13.00
CA TYR A 12 -7.83 -3.40 12.59
C TYR A 12 -7.22 -3.03 11.23
N TRP A 13 -5.96 -3.48 11.04
CA TRP A 13 -5.19 -3.36 9.80
C TRP A 13 -5.74 -4.30 8.72
N LEU A 14 -6.16 -3.77 7.57
CA LEU A 14 -6.47 -4.60 6.39
C LEU A 14 -5.17 -4.90 5.64
N VAL A 15 -4.68 -6.12 5.79
CA VAL A 15 -3.62 -6.66 4.93
C VAL A 15 -4.20 -6.94 3.55
N THR A 16 -3.70 -6.26 2.53
CA THR A 16 -4.14 -6.52 1.15
C THR A 16 -3.38 -7.71 0.56
N SER A 17 -3.90 -8.30 -0.52
CA SER A 17 -3.17 -9.27 -1.34
C SER A 17 -2.04 -8.65 -2.16
N THR A 18 -1.70 -7.38 -1.94
CA THR A 18 -0.60 -6.69 -2.63
C THR A 18 0.69 -6.81 -1.83
N ARG A 19 1.75 -7.28 -2.48
CA ARG A 19 3.11 -7.30 -1.93
C ARG A 19 4.02 -6.35 -2.68
N ILE A 20 4.99 -5.78 -1.98
CA ILE A 20 6.10 -5.04 -2.58
C ILE A 20 7.38 -5.78 -2.25
N VAL A 21 8.15 -6.09 -3.30
CA VAL A 21 9.49 -6.66 -3.23
C VAL A 21 10.49 -5.55 -3.51
N TYR A 22 11.11 -5.03 -2.46
CA TYR A 22 12.08 -3.94 -2.54
C TYR A 22 13.45 -4.43 -3.02
N ASN A 23 14.08 -3.62 -3.87
CA ASN A 23 15.49 -3.79 -4.18
C ASN A 23 16.35 -3.44 -2.96
N LYS A 24 17.34 -4.27 -2.67
CA LYS A 24 18.27 -4.11 -1.54
C LYS A 24 19.30 -3.00 -1.79
N ASP A 25 19.60 -2.70 -3.03
CA ASP A 25 20.69 -1.82 -3.43
C ASP A 25 20.22 -0.42 -3.84
N ASN A 26 18.95 -0.27 -4.22
CA ASN A 26 18.36 1.01 -4.61
C ASN A 26 16.86 1.12 -4.25
N LEU A 27 16.22 2.23 -4.63
CA LEU A 27 14.82 2.51 -4.29
C LEU A 27 13.79 1.82 -5.21
N SER A 28 14.22 1.06 -6.22
CA SER A 28 13.30 0.33 -7.09
C SER A 28 12.61 -0.81 -6.36
N ALA A 29 11.44 -1.21 -6.87
CA ALA A 29 10.70 -2.33 -6.33
C ALA A 29 9.82 -2.98 -7.39
N LYS A 30 9.38 -4.20 -7.09
CA LYS A 30 8.31 -4.89 -7.81
C LYS A 30 7.06 -4.91 -6.94
N ILE A 31 5.96 -4.38 -7.45
CA ILE A 31 4.62 -4.51 -6.85
C ILE A 31 3.95 -5.73 -7.46
N ILE A 32 3.37 -6.57 -6.60
CA ILE A 32 2.71 -7.82 -6.95
C ILE A 32 1.28 -7.75 -6.41
N HIS A 33 0.29 -7.61 -7.29
CA HIS A 33 -1.13 -7.66 -6.92
C HIS A 33 -1.65 -9.09 -6.95
N ASN A 34 -2.61 -9.41 -6.08
CA ASN A 34 -3.19 -10.76 -5.96
C ASN A 34 -2.13 -11.83 -5.67
N ALA A 35 -1.13 -11.49 -4.85
CA ALA A 35 -0.09 -12.41 -4.46
C ALA A 35 -0.70 -13.69 -3.86
N ASP A 36 -0.21 -14.84 -4.32
CA ASP A 36 -0.63 -16.19 -3.93
C ASP A 36 -2.11 -16.55 -4.24
N SER A 37 -2.83 -15.72 -5.01
CA SER A 37 -4.19 -16.04 -5.42
C SER A 37 -4.23 -17.21 -6.40
N LYS A 38 -5.06 -18.22 -6.12
CA LYS A 38 -5.33 -19.35 -7.02
C LYS A 38 -6.50 -19.09 -7.98
N ILE A 39 -7.24 -18.00 -7.77
CA ILE A 39 -8.47 -17.67 -8.50
C ILE A 39 -8.21 -16.55 -9.50
N VAL A 40 -7.53 -15.50 -9.06
CA VAL A 40 -7.24 -14.31 -9.88
C VAL A 40 -5.77 -14.32 -10.25
N LYS A 41 -5.47 -14.08 -11.53
CA LYS A 41 -4.10 -14.02 -12.01
C LYS A 41 -3.33 -12.89 -11.31
N GLN A 42 -2.12 -13.19 -10.89
CA GLN A 42 -1.17 -12.22 -10.33
C GLN A 42 -0.74 -11.20 -11.40
N THR A 43 -0.71 -9.93 -11.01
CA THR A 43 -0.15 -8.84 -11.82
C THR A 43 1.14 -8.35 -11.19
N GLU A 44 2.21 -8.22 -11.97
CA GLU A 44 3.50 -7.71 -11.52
C GLU A 44 3.83 -6.38 -12.22
N ILE A 45 4.20 -5.38 -11.44
CA ILE A 45 4.55 -4.04 -11.92
C ILE A 45 5.89 -3.63 -11.34
N ASN A 46 6.87 -3.37 -12.21
CA ASN A 46 8.15 -2.83 -11.80
C ASN A 46 8.05 -1.31 -11.66
N VAL A 47 8.49 -0.79 -10.52
CA VAL A 47 8.52 0.64 -10.21
C VAL A 47 9.98 1.06 -10.05
N LYS A 48 10.37 2.13 -10.75
CA LYS A 48 11.74 2.66 -10.70
C LYS A 48 12.12 3.14 -9.30
N GLU A 49 11.15 3.71 -8.58
CA GLU A 49 11.37 4.29 -7.27
C GLU A 49 10.11 4.16 -6.42
N VAL A 50 10.26 3.60 -5.22
CA VAL A 50 9.29 3.74 -4.13
C VAL A 50 9.83 4.80 -3.17
N PRO A 51 9.19 5.98 -3.05
CA PRO A 51 9.65 7.04 -2.16
C PRO A 51 9.61 6.56 -0.71
N VAL A 52 10.34 7.23 0.19
CA VAL A 52 10.31 6.97 1.64
C VAL A 52 9.31 7.93 2.29
N CYS A 53 8.31 7.41 2.99
CA CYS A 53 7.22 8.20 3.58
C CYS A 53 7.14 8.03 5.11
N ARG A 54 7.03 9.13 5.89
CA ARG A 54 7.06 9.10 7.38
C ARG A 54 6.27 10.23 8.10
N PRO A 55 4.99 9.97 8.41
CA PRO A 55 3.97 9.92 7.35
C PRO A 55 4.19 10.99 6.28
N THR A 56 3.82 10.67 5.05
CA THR A 56 3.67 11.68 3.98
C THR A 56 2.21 11.76 3.60
N TYR A 57 1.65 12.97 3.51
CA TYR A 57 0.26 13.15 3.10
C TYR A 57 0.08 12.82 1.62
N ILE A 58 -1.11 12.36 1.24
CA ILE A 58 -1.38 11.97 -0.16
C ILE A 58 -1.08 13.12 -1.14
N LYS A 59 -1.47 14.36 -0.83
CA LYS A 59 -1.20 15.51 -1.69
C LYS A 59 0.30 15.73 -1.89
N GLU A 60 1.05 15.80 -0.80
CA GLU A 60 2.50 15.96 -0.81
C GLU A 60 3.19 14.85 -1.61
N LEU A 61 2.76 13.60 -1.42
CA LEU A 61 3.32 12.46 -2.15
C LEU A 61 3.09 12.59 -3.66
N LEU A 62 1.88 13.01 -4.07
CA LEU A 62 1.50 13.14 -5.48
C LEU A 62 2.13 14.34 -6.19
N GLU A 63 2.77 15.26 -5.47
CA GLU A 63 3.54 16.35 -6.08
C GLU A 63 4.87 15.91 -6.67
N THR A 64 5.32 14.69 -6.38
CA THR A 64 6.55 14.11 -6.95
C THR A 64 6.23 13.10 -8.04
N ASP A 65 7.04 13.06 -9.10
CA ASP A 65 6.90 12.04 -10.17
C ASP A 65 7.07 10.62 -9.61
N ALA A 66 8.00 10.44 -8.67
CA ALA A 66 8.22 9.17 -7.99
C ALA A 66 6.98 8.73 -7.21
N GLY A 67 6.38 9.63 -6.42
CA GLY A 67 5.16 9.35 -5.67
C GLY A 67 3.95 9.09 -6.56
N LEU A 68 3.74 9.90 -7.59
CA LEU A 68 2.64 9.70 -8.55
C LEU A 68 2.76 8.36 -9.28
N ASN A 69 3.95 8.02 -9.78
CA ASN A 69 4.18 6.75 -10.48
C ASN A 69 4.06 5.55 -9.54
N TYR A 70 4.56 5.67 -8.31
CA TYR A 70 4.39 4.65 -7.27
C TYR A 70 2.92 4.38 -6.99
N ILE A 71 2.12 5.43 -6.77
CA ILE A 71 0.70 5.26 -6.44
C ILE A 71 -0.09 4.72 -7.63
N ARG A 72 0.17 5.18 -8.86
CA ARG A 72 -0.42 4.61 -10.08
C ARG A 72 -0.14 3.12 -10.21
N ALA A 73 1.08 2.69 -9.90
CA ALA A 73 1.43 1.27 -9.87
C ALA A 73 0.69 0.55 -8.74
N LEU A 74 0.57 1.15 -7.56
CA LEU A 74 -0.09 0.56 -6.39
C LEU A 74 -1.60 0.33 -6.59
N ILE A 75 -2.27 1.18 -7.36
CA ILE A 75 -3.70 1.03 -7.69
C ILE A 75 -3.92 0.35 -9.06
N ASP A 76 -2.85 -0.14 -9.69
CA ASP A 76 -2.85 -0.69 -11.06
C ASP A 76 -3.58 0.19 -12.09
N ASN A 77 -3.34 1.49 -12.07
CA ASN A 77 -3.90 2.45 -13.02
C ASN A 77 -2.86 3.48 -13.46
N LYS A 78 -2.20 3.19 -14.57
CA LYS A 78 -1.12 4.02 -15.15
C LYS A 78 -1.57 5.41 -15.61
N LYS A 79 -2.87 5.60 -15.91
CA LYS A 79 -3.42 6.85 -16.43
C LYS A 79 -4.15 7.67 -15.38
N ALA A 80 -4.26 7.18 -14.14
CA ALA A 80 -4.97 7.89 -13.08
C ALA A 80 -4.39 9.30 -12.88
N THR A 81 -5.27 10.28 -12.82
CA THR A 81 -4.91 11.65 -12.44
C THR A 81 -4.69 11.72 -10.93
N LYS A 82 -4.10 12.83 -10.43
CA LYS A 82 -3.97 13.05 -8.99
C LYS A 82 -5.35 13.05 -8.29
N GLU A 83 -6.35 13.59 -8.96
CA GLU A 83 -7.73 13.63 -8.48
C GLU A 83 -8.36 12.23 -8.41
N ASP A 84 -8.20 11.41 -9.46
CA ASP A 84 -8.68 10.02 -9.45
C ASP A 84 -8.09 9.23 -8.28
N ILE A 85 -6.80 9.42 -8.03
CA ILE A 85 -6.07 8.77 -6.94
C ILE A 85 -6.60 9.22 -5.57
N ILE A 86 -6.79 10.52 -5.36
CA ILE A 86 -7.33 11.06 -4.11
C ILE A 86 -8.74 10.51 -3.88
N ASN A 87 -9.61 10.60 -4.90
CA ASN A 87 -10.99 10.12 -4.84
C ASN A 87 -11.05 8.61 -4.55
N PHE A 88 -10.17 7.81 -5.15
CA PHE A 88 -10.04 6.40 -4.86
C PHE A 88 -9.78 6.16 -3.37
N PHE A 89 -8.76 6.79 -2.78
CA PHE A 89 -8.44 6.56 -1.37
C PHE A 89 -9.46 7.17 -0.40
N VAL A 90 -10.08 8.30 -0.74
CA VAL A 90 -11.21 8.86 0.02
C VAL A 90 -12.38 7.89 0.04
N THR A 91 -12.72 7.30 -1.11
CA THR A 91 -13.84 6.35 -1.24
C THR A 91 -13.57 5.06 -0.49
N LEU A 92 -12.36 4.53 -0.64
CA LEU A 92 -11.89 3.31 0.02
C LEU A 92 -11.86 3.46 1.55
N SER A 93 -11.34 4.60 2.03
CA SER A 93 -11.14 4.84 3.46
C SER A 93 -12.35 5.43 4.19
N GLY A 94 -13.27 6.08 3.46
CA GLY A 94 -14.31 6.92 4.04
C GLY A 94 -13.77 8.17 4.77
N LYS A 95 -12.48 8.49 4.64
CA LYS A 95 -11.85 9.65 5.30
C LYS A 95 -11.64 10.79 4.32
N LYS A 96 -11.51 12.01 4.87
CA LYS A 96 -11.14 13.20 4.09
C LYS A 96 -9.73 13.06 3.54
N GLU A 97 -9.50 13.60 2.36
CA GLU A 97 -8.18 13.66 1.69
C GLU A 97 -7.03 14.05 2.64
N LYS A 98 -7.19 15.15 3.39
CA LYS A 98 -6.16 15.66 4.34
C LYS A 98 -5.73 14.67 5.42
N ASN A 99 -6.49 13.59 5.59
CA ASN A 99 -6.28 12.56 6.59
C ASN A 99 -5.68 11.27 6.02
N ILE A 100 -5.39 11.23 4.71
CA ILE A 100 -4.80 10.08 4.02
C ILE A 100 -3.28 10.24 4.00
N ARG A 101 -2.58 9.26 4.57
CA ARG A 101 -1.13 9.28 4.77
C ARG A 101 -0.50 7.95 4.38
N PHE A 102 0.75 8.01 3.92
CA PHE A 102 1.54 6.86 3.47
C PHE A 102 2.80 6.66 4.31
N TRP A 103 3.19 5.40 4.50
CA TRP A 103 4.42 4.98 5.15
C TRP A 103 5.10 3.88 4.33
N THR A 104 6.34 4.13 3.92
CA THR A 104 7.17 3.18 3.17
C THR A 104 8.56 3.07 3.82
N PRO A 105 9.19 1.90 3.89
CA PRO A 105 10.43 1.69 4.64
C PRO A 105 11.61 2.53 4.13
N TYR A 106 12.52 2.92 5.02
CA TYR A 106 13.87 3.40 4.65
C TYR A 106 14.68 2.29 3.96
N GLN A 107 15.70 2.64 3.17
CA GLN A 107 16.53 1.67 2.45
C GLN A 107 17.18 0.63 3.37
N SER A 108 17.63 1.02 4.56
CA SER A 108 18.18 0.09 5.56
C SER A 108 17.19 -1.01 5.96
N SER A 109 15.90 -0.67 6.07
CA SER A 109 14.84 -1.62 6.39
C SER A 109 14.39 -2.44 5.17
N ARG A 110 14.57 -1.91 3.95
CA ARG A 110 14.37 -2.66 2.70
C ARG A 110 15.44 -3.75 2.55
N LYS A 111 16.70 -3.45 2.88
CA LYS A 111 17.82 -4.41 2.86
C LYS A 111 17.57 -5.63 3.76
N SER A 112 17.10 -5.42 4.99
CA SER A 112 16.87 -6.52 5.94
C SER A 112 15.51 -7.21 5.79
N LYS A 113 14.51 -6.55 5.20
CA LYS A 113 13.16 -7.08 4.97
C LYS A 113 12.61 -6.57 3.63
N GLN A 114 12.99 -7.28 2.56
CA GLN A 114 12.70 -6.91 1.18
C GLN A 114 11.24 -7.12 0.79
N VAL A 115 10.58 -8.16 1.32
CA VAL A 115 9.20 -8.48 0.96
C VAL A 115 8.26 -7.98 2.03
N ARG A 116 7.27 -7.18 1.63
CA ARG A 116 6.28 -6.58 2.54
C ARG A 116 4.89 -6.61 1.95
N SER A 117 3.89 -6.82 2.80
CA SER A 117 2.49 -6.63 2.42
C SER A 117 2.11 -5.16 2.51
N VAL A 118 1.17 -4.73 1.67
CA VAL A 118 0.54 -3.42 1.74
C VAL A 118 -0.68 -3.52 2.66
N ASP A 119 -0.74 -2.67 3.68
CA ASP A 119 -1.78 -2.68 4.69
C ASP A 119 -2.48 -1.32 4.78
N LEU A 120 -3.80 -1.34 5.00
CA LEU A 120 -4.61 -0.15 5.27
C LEU A 120 -4.98 -0.12 6.75
N ALA A 121 -4.68 0.96 7.45
CA ALA A 121 -5.02 1.13 8.86
C ALA A 121 -5.87 2.40 9.07
N SER A 122 -6.99 2.26 9.76
CA SER A 122 -7.78 3.37 10.31
C SER A 122 -7.31 3.64 11.74
N MET A 123 -6.95 4.89 12.06
CA MET A 123 -6.66 5.28 13.45
C MET A 123 -7.89 5.96 14.04
N ALA A 124 -8.68 5.20 14.81
CA ALA A 124 -9.97 5.62 15.39
C ALA A 124 -9.88 6.94 16.18
N SER A 125 -8.77 7.21 16.87
CA SER A 125 -8.61 8.41 17.71
C SER A 125 -8.30 9.71 16.95
N THR A 126 -8.00 9.67 15.65
CA THR A 126 -7.54 10.86 14.89
C THR A 126 -8.29 11.11 13.57
N GLY A 127 -9.29 10.28 13.24
CA GLY A 127 -9.99 10.36 11.95
C GLY A 127 -9.07 10.18 10.73
N SER A 128 -7.89 9.59 10.92
CA SER A 128 -6.83 9.45 9.91
C SER A 128 -6.71 8.03 9.38
N VAL A 129 -6.33 7.89 8.10
CA VAL A 129 -6.02 6.61 7.47
C VAL A 129 -4.59 6.56 6.99
N SER A 130 -3.95 5.43 7.28
CA SER A 130 -2.54 5.17 7.10
C SER A 130 -2.35 3.95 6.22
N MET A 131 -1.62 4.10 5.12
CA MET A 131 -1.12 2.97 4.35
C MET A 131 0.27 2.60 4.86
N ARG A 132 0.45 1.35 5.28
CA ARG A 132 1.71 0.86 5.85
C ARG A 132 2.20 -0.38 5.12
N MET A 133 3.49 -0.65 5.30
CA MET A 133 4.17 -1.81 4.73
C MET A 133 4.76 -2.66 5.86
N ILE A 134 4.12 -3.77 6.20
CA ILE A 134 4.62 -4.70 7.21
C ILE A 134 5.49 -5.77 6.55
N GLY A 135 6.67 -6.03 7.13
CA GLY A 135 7.51 -7.13 6.69
C GLY A 135 6.91 -8.46 7.13
N LEU A 136 6.61 -9.34 6.18
CA LEU A 136 6.33 -10.74 6.48
C LEU A 136 7.66 -11.36 6.93
N ALA A 137 7.85 -11.56 8.22
CA ALA A 137 8.67 -12.68 8.66
C ALA A 137 7.86 -13.93 8.30
N ALA A 138 8.44 -14.86 7.55
CA ALA A 138 7.75 -16.05 7.09
C ALA A 138 7.14 -16.81 8.29
N THR A 139 5.83 -16.67 8.51
CA THR A 139 5.06 -17.63 9.29
C THR A 139 4.52 -18.65 8.31
N LEU A 140 5.36 -19.64 8.05
CA LEU A 140 5.01 -20.84 7.31
C LEU A 140 4.42 -21.82 8.32
N ALA A 141 3.11 -21.75 8.56
CA ALA A 141 2.28 -22.85 9.10
C ALA A 141 0.80 -22.41 9.17
N TYR A 142 -0.09 -23.38 8.89
CA TYR A 142 -1.55 -23.33 8.92
C TYR A 142 -2.29 -22.82 7.68
N LEU A 143 -2.44 -23.72 6.70
CA LEU A 143 -3.75 -24.23 6.22
C LEU A 143 -3.49 -25.35 5.19
N VAL A 144 -2.94 -26.45 5.68
CA VAL A 144 -3.24 -27.78 5.16
C VAL A 144 -3.75 -28.55 6.37
N GLY A 145 -5.04 -28.84 6.36
CA GLY A 145 -5.81 -29.43 7.45
C GLY A 145 -7.28 -29.24 7.13
#